data_AF-A0A0Q6ML34-F1
#
_entry.id   AF-A0A0Q6ML34-F1
#
_cell.length_a   1.000
_cell.length_b   1.000
_cell.length_c   1.000
_cell.angle_alpha   90.00
_cell.angle_beta   90.00
_cell.angle_gamma   90.00
#
_symmetry.space_group_name_H-M   'P 1'
#
loop_
_entity.id
_entity.type
_entity.pdbx_description
1 polymer ?
#
loop_
_entity_poly.entity_id
_entity_poly.type
_entity_poly.pdbx_seq_one_letter_code
_entity_poly.pdbx_strand_id
1 'polypeptide(L)'
;MTYLQLLAGTALLIGASAQAQPAAKPKSTSIQLTVMKQVSSNGSPLPFGSVGKFSIAMSDTPIEKACPSNSSTTGFAFCKLDCDPDDATPITLIVRAPGADRVPGYEAPVSEELSLTGCQPNRGTIAFVYKTLDIALAELLKSSPQVARAVIGPAPSWAGNPFAALRPFDQAAPALKQLAAAREPGLERFSRIMRDAELSPRSPSAGEATPWNKPAADYSTGTRSILLNSAATRSLGADASIKLTPITKDPLTLYKSRVGLASELQKKPTKSPFDLALEAELRRTTPSTTTAKEAEPMDWRAIERAHPYKIAPAAKP
;
A
#
# COMPACT_ATOMS: atom_id res chain seq x y z
N MET A 1 -72.67 -45.40 38.37
CA MET A 1 -71.56 -45.13 39.30
C MET A 1 -70.30 -45.14 38.45
N THR A 2 -69.52 -44.07 38.26
CA THR A 2 -69.19 -42.94 39.12
C THR A 2 -68.68 -41.78 38.24
N TYR A 3 -68.92 -40.55 38.67
CA TYR A 3 -68.50 -39.27 38.09
C TYR A 3 -66.97 -39.16 37.90
N LEU A 4 -66.50 -38.43 36.87
CA LEU A 4 -65.21 -37.72 36.94
C LEU A 4 -65.32 -36.35 36.27
N GLN A 5 -64.92 -35.32 37.03
CA GLN A 5 -65.19 -33.90 36.83
C GLN A 5 -64.20 -33.23 35.86
N LEU A 6 -64.75 -32.30 35.08
CA LEU A 6 -64.04 -31.22 34.39
C LEU A 6 -63.30 -30.32 35.40
N LEU A 7 -62.02 -30.03 35.15
CA LEU A 7 -61.34 -28.85 35.68
C LEU A 7 -60.76 -28.06 34.50
N ALA A 8 -61.50 -27.02 34.10
CA ALA A 8 -61.03 -25.98 33.20
C ALA A 8 -60.19 -24.98 34.00
N GLY A 9 -58.86 -25.08 33.89
CA GLY A 9 -57.93 -24.10 34.43
C GLY A 9 -57.73 -22.96 33.44
N THR A 10 -58.30 -21.79 33.75
CA THR A 10 -58.09 -20.55 32.98
C THR A 10 -56.74 -19.94 33.38
N ALA A 11 -55.72 -20.10 32.54
CA ALA A 11 -54.45 -19.42 32.70
C ALA A 11 -54.56 -17.97 32.20
N LEU A 12 -54.52 -17.01 33.12
CA LEU A 12 -54.45 -15.57 32.82
C LEU A 12 -53.03 -15.25 32.31
N LEU A 13 -52.87 -15.11 30.99
CA LEU A 13 -51.65 -14.60 30.37
C LEU A 13 -51.61 -13.07 30.53
N ILE A 14 -50.86 -12.60 31.54
CA ILE A 14 -50.52 -11.18 31.68
C ILE A 14 -49.44 -10.87 30.63
N GLY A 15 -49.88 -10.34 29.48
CA GLY A 15 -49.00 -9.84 28.43
C GLY A 15 -48.34 -8.53 28.88
N ALA A 16 -47.13 -8.62 29.42
CA ALA A 16 -46.27 -7.45 29.60
C ALA A 16 -45.78 -6.97 28.22
N SER A 17 -46.45 -5.97 27.66
CA SER A 17 -45.98 -5.25 26.48
C SER A 17 -44.75 -4.42 26.87
N ALA A 18 -43.57 -5.03 26.86
CA ALA A 18 -42.31 -4.32 26.93
C ALA A 18 -42.18 -3.45 25.68
N GLN A 19 -42.53 -2.16 25.80
CA GLN A 19 -42.21 -1.16 24.79
C GLN A 19 -40.69 -1.07 24.73
N ALA A 20 -40.09 -1.73 23.72
CA ALA A 20 -38.68 -1.59 23.42
C ALA A 20 -38.40 -0.11 23.13
N GLN A 21 -37.77 0.59 24.08
CA GLN A 21 -37.27 1.93 23.84
C GLN A 21 -36.34 1.88 22.62
N PRO A 22 -36.52 2.78 21.65
CA PRO A 22 -35.64 2.83 20.49
C PRO A 22 -34.20 3.00 20.97
N ALA A 23 -33.36 2.00 20.68
CA ALA A 23 -31.96 2.03 21.05
C ALA A 23 -31.33 3.30 20.49
N ALA A 24 -30.70 4.10 21.35
CA ALA A 24 -29.99 5.30 20.92
C ALA A 24 -28.98 4.92 19.83
N LYS A 25 -29.01 5.61 18.70
CA LYS A 25 -28.12 5.31 17.58
C LYS A 25 -26.66 5.49 18.02
N PRO A 26 -25.76 4.55 17.65
CA PRO A 26 -24.37 4.61 18.09
C PRO A 26 -23.66 5.82 17.46
N LYS A 27 -23.00 6.65 18.28
CA LYS A 27 -22.18 7.81 17.85
C LYS A 27 -20.76 7.43 17.40
N SER A 28 -20.46 6.14 17.36
CA SER A 28 -19.17 5.63 16.94
C SER A 28 -19.34 4.27 16.29
N THR A 29 -18.52 3.99 15.30
CA THR A 29 -18.47 2.71 14.62
C THR A 29 -17.13 2.02 14.82
N SER A 30 -17.15 0.69 14.84
CA SER A 30 -15.94 -0.13 14.97
C SER A 30 -15.72 -0.89 13.68
N ILE A 31 -14.53 -0.73 13.10
CA ILE A 31 -14.11 -1.45 11.90
C ILE A 31 -13.13 -2.54 12.34
N GLN A 32 -13.46 -3.79 12.02
CA GLN A 32 -12.56 -4.91 12.25
C GLN A 32 -11.67 -5.14 11.03
N LEU A 33 -10.37 -5.24 11.27
CA LEU A 33 -9.36 -5.58 10.28
C LEU A 33 -8.85 -7.00 10.55
N THR A 34 -8.75 -7.81 9.50
CA THR A 34 -8.10 -9.12 9.53
C THR A 34 -6.73 -8.99 8.88
N VAL A 35 -5.68 -9.26 9.63
CA VAL A 35 -4.28 -9.07 9.26
C VAL A 35 -3.61 -10.42 9.16
N MET A 36 -3.14 -10.74 7.96
CA MET A 36 -2.59 -12.04 7.60
C MET A 36 -1.21 -11.88 6.97
N LYS A 37 -0.41 -12.93 7.05
CA LYS A 37 0.87 -13.07 6.35
C LYS A 37 0.84 -14.28 5.43
N GLN A 38 1.49 -14.16 4.30
CA GLN A 38 1.72 -15.23 3.35
C GLN A 38 3.23 -15.42 3.19
N VAL A 39 3.71 -16.61 3.51
CA VAL A 39 5.14 -17.00 3.52
C VAL A 39 5.47 -18.09 2.48
N SER A 40 4.48 -18.55 1.72
CA SER A 40 4.66 -19.36 0.51
C SER A 40 3.61 -19.01 -0.54
N SER A 41 3.99 -19.02 -1.83
CA SER A 41 3.08 -18.69 -2.94
C SER A 41 1.86 -19.60 -3.01
N ASN A 42 2.00 -20.84 -2.55
CA ASN A 42 0.94 -21.85 -2.55
C ASN A 42 0.34 -22.06 -1.15
N GLY A 43 0.84 -21.34 -0.15
CA GLY A 43 0.38 -21.45 1.24
C GLY A 43 -0.83 -20.56 1.51
N SER A 44 -1.77 -21.06 2.31
CA SER A 44 -2.85 -20.24 2.86
C SER A 44 -2.29 -19.13 3.74
N PRO A 45 -2.82 -17.89 3.67
CA PRO A 45 -2.44 -16.83 4.59
C PRO A 45 -2.70 -17.26 6.05
N LEU A 46 -1.76 -16.91 6.93
CA LEU A 46 -1.82 -17.18 8.36
C LEU A 46 -2.04 -15.87 9.13
N PRO A 47 -2.64 -15.89 10.33
CA PRO A 47 -2.73 -14.71 11.19
C PRO A 47 -1.38 -14.01 11.39
N PHE A 48 -1.38 -12.68 11.34
CA PHE A 48 -0.18 -11.87 11.54
C PHE A 48 -0.38 -10.85 12.67
N GLY A 49 0.17 -11.18 13.83
CA GLY A 49 0.17 -10.31 15.00
C GLY A 49 1.31 -9.30 15.03
N SER A 50 1.12 -8.24 15.81
CA SER A 50 2.11 -7.19 16.08
C SER A 50 2.56 -6.37 14.86
N VAL A 51 1.74 -6.28 13.80
CA VAL A 51 2.07 -5.59 12.53
C VAL A 51 2.20 -4.06 12.66
N GLY A 52 1.79 -3.48 13.79
CA GLY A 52 1.80 -2.03 14.01
C GLY A 52 0.41 -1.39 13.81
N LYS A 53 0.35 -0.07 13.93
CA LYS A 53 -0.91 0.69 13.87
C LYS A 53 -1.30 1.02 12.43
N PHE A 54 -2.51 0.66 12.07
CA PHE A 54 -3.13 1.09 10.82
C PHE A 54 -3.49 2.57 10.89
N SER A 55 -3.50 3.26 9.75
CA SER A 55 -4.00 4.64 9.68
C SER A 55 -5.27 4.69 8.85
N ILE A 56 -6.25 5.47 9.29
CA ILE A 56 -7.44 5.78 8.49
C ILE A 56 -7.33 7.24 8.07
N ALA A 57 -7.61 7.52 6.81
CA ALA A 57 -7.68 8.89 6.30
C ALA A 57 -9.01 9.13 5.58
N MET A 58 -9.51 10.36 5.68
CA MET A 58 -10.62 10.84 4.87
C MET A 58 -10.04 11.71 3.75
N SER A 59 -10.21 11.27 2.50
CA SER A 59 -9.44 11.79 1.36
C SER A 59 -7.92 11.64 1.60
N ASP A 60 -7.27 12.68 2.14
CA ASP A 60 -5.84 12.66 2.52
C ASP A 60 -5.57 13.15 3.94
N THR A 61 -6.62 13.49 4.71
CA THR A 61 -6.48 13.93 6.10
C THR A 61 -6.51 12.72 7.02
N PRO A 62 -5.42 12.42 7.76
CA PRO A 62 -5.40 11.32 8.71
C PRO A 62 -6.40 11.57 9.85
N ILE A 63 -7.13 10.52 10.23
CA ILE A 63 -7.96 10.52 11.42
C ILE A 63 -7.09 10.03 12.58
N GLU A 64 -6.71 10.94 13.45
CA GLU A 64 -5.83 10.62 14.57
C GLU A 64 -6.43 9.55 15.49
N LYS A 65 -5.60 8.61 15.94
CA LYS A 65 -5.95 7.57 16.91
C LYS A 65 -7.09 6.62 16.48
N ALA A 66 -7.49 6.64 15.20
CA ALA A 66 -8.53 5.76 14.68
C ALA A 66 -8.23 4.27 14.93
N CYS A 67 -6.99 3.83 14.78
CA CYS A 67 -6.58 2.45 15.08
C CYS A 67 -5.47 2.48 16.16
N PRO A 68 -5.82 2.40 17.45
CA PRO A 68 -4.88 2.66 18.54
C PRO A 68 -3.92 1.49 18.80
N SER A 69 -4.31 0.26 18.45
CA SER A 69 -3.58 -0.97 18.76
C SER A 69 -2.93 -1.61 17.54
N ASN A 70 -1.92 -2.43 17.80
CA ASN A 70 -1.37 -3.35 16.81
C ASN A 70 -2.34 -4.52 16.58
N SER A 71 -2.12 -5.29 15.52
CA SER A 71 -2.85 -6.55 15.34
C SER A 71 -2.57 -7.53 16.50
N SER A 72 -3.61 -8.22 16.95
CA SER A 72 -3.55 -9.28 17.96
C SER A 72 -2.76 -10.49 17.44
N THR A 73 -2.40 -11.41 18.33
CA THR A 73 -1.78 -12.70 17.97
C THR A 73 -2.64 -13.53 17.00
N THR A 74 -3.96 -13.33 17.03
CA THR A 74 -4.95 -13.94 16.12
C THR A 74 -5.15 -13.16 14.82
N GLY A 75 -4.37 -12.09 14.59
CA GLY A 75 -4.42 -11.32 13.36
C GLY A 75 -5.62 -10.37 13.28
N PHE A 76 -6.16 -9.90 14.39
CA PHE A 76 -7.23 -8.89 14.38
C PHE A 76 -6.73 -7.53 14.83
N ALA A 77 -7.14 -6.46 14.14
CA ALA A 77 -7.00 -5.10 14.62
C ALA A 77 -8.37 -4.41 14.59
N PHE A 78 -8.60 -3.49 15.53
CA PHE A 78 -9.86 -2.76 15.62
C PHE A 78 -9.58 -1.28 15.48
N CYS A 79 -10.35 -0.63 14.61
CA CYS A 79 -10.35 0.81 14.46
C CYS A 79 -11.69 1.37 14.94
N LYS A 80 -11.65 2.44 15.71
CA LYS A 80 -12.84 3.16 16.16
C LYS A 80 -12.90 4.49 15.44
N LEU A 81 -14.08 4.82 14.93
CA LEU A 81 -14.35 6.08 14.28
C LEU A 81 -15.57 6.73 14.90
N ASP A 82 -15.42 8.00 15.25
CA ASP A 82 -16.55 8.84 15.62
C ASP A 82 -17.25 9.29 14.34
N CYS A 83 -18.58 9.30 14.37
CA CYS A 83 -19.41 9.58 13.22
C CYS A 83 -20.79 10.06 13.67
N ASP A 84 -21.50 10.76 12.79
CA ASP A 84 -22.87 11.18 13.03
C ASP A 84 -23.83 10.10 12.49
N PRO A 85 -24.65 9.44 13.34
CA PRO A 85 -25.58 8.43 12.87
C PRO A 85 -26.77 9.01 12.07
N ASP A 86 -26.95 10.32 12.08
CA ASP A 86 -27.98 11.01 11.29
C ASP A 86 -27.42 11.54 9.95
N ASP A 87 -26.11 11.48 9.73
CA ASP A 87 -25.49 11.83 8.45
C ASP A 87 -25.69 10.71 7.42
N ALA A 88 -26.61 10.94 6.50
CA ALA A 88 -26.90 10.04 5.39
C ALA A 88 -25.89 10.17 4.23
N THR A 89 -24.93 11.11 4.31
CA THR A 89 -23.93 11.31 3.27
C THR A 89 -22.89 10.18 3.33
N PRO A 90 -22.64 9.46 2.22
CA PRO A 90 -21.56 8.48 2.18
C PRO A 90 -20.19 9.15 2.31
N ILE A 91 -19.42 8.75 3.30
CA ILE A 91 -18.05 9.19 3.53
C ILE A 91 -17.09 8.09 3.10
N THR A 92 -16.16 8.41 2.19
CA THR A 92 -15.10 7.47 1.78
C THR A 92 -13.86 7.64 2.65
N LEU A 93 -13.41 6.53 3.23
CA LEU A 93 -12.23 6.40 4.06
C LEU A 93 -11.21 5.51 3.38
N ILE A 94 -9.93 5.80 3.60
CA ILE A 94 -8.81 4.99 3.14
C ILE A 94 -8.12 4.39 4.35
N VAL A 95 -8.12 3.07 4.45
CA VAL A 95 -7.39 2.33 5.48
C VAL A 95 -6.03 1.94 4.92
N ARG A 96 -4.95 2.43 5.55
CA ARG A 96 -3.57 2.17 5.14
C ARG A 96 -2.90 1.24 6.13
N ALA A 97 -2.27 0.21 5.58
CA ALA A 97 -1.51 -0.77 6.33
C ALA A 97 -0.10 -0.23 6.67
N PRO A 98 0.47 -0.60 7.82
CA PRO A 98 1.89 -0.35 8.13
C PRO A 98 2.84 -0.78 7.00
N GLY A 99 3.87 0.04 6.75
CA GLY A 99 4.87 -0.20 5.73
C GLY A 99 6.03 -1.11 6.18
N ALA A 100 7.00 -1.31 5.28
CA ALA A 100 8.18 -2.13 5.54
C ALA A 100 9.12 -1.57 6.64
N ASP A 101 9.01 -0.28 6.97
CA ASP A 101 9.68 0.34 8.11
C ASP A 101 9.20 -0.24 9.46
N ARG A 102 7.95 -0.71 9.51
CA ARG A 102 7.35 -1.35 10.69
C ARG A 102 7.30 -2.87 10.58
N VAL A 103 7.21 -3.39 9.35
CA VAL A 103 7.01 -4.82 9.07
C VAL A 103 8.11 -5.30 8.11
N PRO A 104 9.37 -5.33 8.55
CA PRO A 104 10.49 -5.66 7.68
C PRO A 104 10.35 -7.08 7.10
N GLY A 105 10.62 -7.21 5.81
CA GLY A 105 10.66 -8.49 5.10
C GLY A 105 9.35 -8.84 4.40
N TYR A 106 8.37 -7.93 4.46
CA TYR A 106 7.06 -8.08 3.84
C TYR A 106 6.74 -6.91 2.90
N GLU A 107 6.09 -7.21 1.78
CA GLU A 107 5.37 -6.23 0.96
C GLU A 107 4.09 -5.84 1.72
N ALA A 108 3.95 -4.55 2.01
CA ALA A 108 2.72 -4.02 2.59
C ALA A 108 1.56 -4.13 1.59
N PRO A 109 0.37 -4.59 2.00
CA PRO A 109 -0.79 -4.65 1.13
C PRO A 109 -1.24 -3.26 0.69
N VAL A 110 -1.99 -3.21 -0.41
CA VAL A 110 -2.56 -1.96 -0.93
C VAL A 110 -3.57 -1.39 0.07
N SER A 111 -3.67 -0.06 0.12
CA SER A 111 -4.69 0.61 0.93
C SER A 111 -6.09 0.23 0.46
N GLU A 112 -7.01 0.15 1.41
CA GLU A 112 -8.36 -0.34 1.20
C GLU A 112 -9.37 0.79 1.40
N GLU A 113 -10.30 0.96 0.46
CA GLU A 113 -11.36 1.97 0.56
C GLU A 113 -12.56 1.41 1.33
N LEU A 114 -13.09 2.20 2.25
CA LEU A 114 -14.26 1.88 3.05
C LEU A 114 -15.24 3.05 2.95
N SER A 115 -16.51 2.76 2.71
CA SER A 115 -17.55 3.80 2.78
C SER A 115 -18.33 3.66 4.08
N LEU A 116 -18.56 4.78 4.76
CA LEU A 116 -19.46 4.88 5.92
C LEU A 116 -20.71 5.68 5.54
N THR A 117 -21.89 5.19 5.92
CA THR A 117 -23.15 5.94 5.82
C THR A 117 -23.89 5.78 7.14
N GLY A 118 -24.26 6.89 7.81
CA GLY A 118 -24.95 6.85 9.11
C GLY A 118 -24.25 5.97 10.15
N CYS A 119 -22.92 6.11 10.28
CA CYS A 119 -22.06 5.25 11.11
C CYS A 119 -21.99 3.77 10.74
N GLN A 120 -22.51 3.34 9.58
CA GLN A 120 -22.46 1.95 9.16
C GLN A 120 -21.44 1.76 8.04
N PRO A 121 -20.42 0.90 8.24
CA PRO A 121 -19.49 0.56 7.18
C PRO A 121 -20.18 -0.30 6.12
N ASN A 122 -19.89 -0.03 4.85
CA ASN A 122 -20.41 -0.82 3.72
C ASN A 122 -19.92 -2.29 3.71
N ARG A 123 -18.90 -2.62 4.52
CA ARG A 123 -18.43 -3.99 4.76
C ARG A 123 -17.99 -4.18 6.21
N GLY A 124 -18.28 -5.35 6.77
CA GLY A 124 -18.01 -5.64 8.19
C GLY A 124 -16.55 -5.95 8.52
N THR A 125 -15.73 -6.37 7.55
CA THR A 125 -14.33 -6.73 7.79
C THR A 125 -13.48 -6.43 6.57
N ILE A 126 -12.26 -5.95 6.80
CA ILE A 126 -11.25 -5.66 5.76
C ILE A 126 -10.05 -6.58 5.97
N ALA A 127 -9.64 -7.30 4.93
CA ALA A 127 -8.50 -8.22 5.01
C ALA A 127 -7.23 -7.60 4.41
N PHE A 128 -6.13 -7.65 5.16
CA PHE A 128 -4.81 -7.21 4.75
C PHE A 128 -3.86 -8.39 4.75
N VAL A 129 -3.30 -8.71 3.58
CA VAL A 129 -2.35 -9.83 3.42
C VAL A 129 -0.96 -9.30 3.12
N TYR A 130 -0.06 -9.42 4.10
CA TYR A 130 1.36 -9.15 3.94
C TYR A 130 2.02 -10.34 3.26
N LYS A 131 2.75 -10.10 2.18
CA LYS A 131 3.48 -11.16 1.47
C LYS A 131 4.95 -11.02 1.77
N THR A 132 5.67 -12.11 2.00
CA THR A 132 7.13 -12.03 2.05
C THR A 132 7.67 -11.52 0.72
N LEU A 133 8.79 -10.79 0.75
CA LEU A 133 9.28 -10.05 -0.42
C LEU A 133 9.69 -10.96 -1.59
N ASP A 134 10.14 -12.18 -1.32
CA ASP A 134 10.38 -13.23 -2.31
C ASP A 134 9.10 -13.59 -3.08
N ILE A 135 7.99 -13.79 -2.38
CA ILE A 135 6.69 -14.10 -3.00
C ILE A 135 6.18 -12.90 -3.77
N ALA A 136 6.23 -11.71 -3.17
CA ALA A 136 5.83 -10.47 -3.82
C ALA A 136 6.57 -10.28 -5.15
N LEU A 137 7.90 -10.49 -5.13
CA LEU A 137 8.72 -10.40 -6.34
C LEU A 137 8.38 -11.49 -7.34
N ALA A 138 8.27 -12.76 -6.91
CA ALA A 138 7.93 -13.87 -7.80
C ALA A 138 6.57 -13.67 -8.50
N GLU A 139 5.56 -13.25 -7.75
CA GLU A 139 4.24 -12.92 -8.29
C GLU A 139 4.31 -11.77 -9.28
N LEU A 140 5.03 -10.69 -8.95
CA LEU A 140 5.20 -9.56 -9.84
C LEU A 140 5.87 -9.98 -11.14
N LEU A 141 6.97 -10.74 -11.08
CA LEU A 141 7.69 -11.18 -12.27
C LEU A 141 6.83 -12.12 -13.13
N LYS A 142 5.96 -12.92 -12.51
CA LYS A 142 4.97 -13.74 -13.21
C LYS A 142 3.87 -12.90 -13.87
N SER A 143 3.35 -11.88 -13.17
CA SER A 143 2.26 -11.03 -13.67
C SER A 143 2.71 -9.92 -14.63
N SER A 144 3.99 -9.57 -14.63
CA SER A 144 4.57 -8.48 -15.42
C SER A 144 5.76 -8.98 -16.26
N PRO A 145 5.50 -9.68 -17.39
CA PRO A 145 6.55 -10.26 -18.22
C PRO A 145 7.57 -9.25 -18.75
N GLN A 146 7.17 -7.99 -18.96
CA GLN A 146 8.06 -6.93 -19.41
C GLN A 146 9.10 -6.57 -18.34
N VAL A 147 8.65 -6.41 -17.09
CA VAL A 147 9.54 -6.21 -15.93
C VAL A 147 10.47 -7.40 -15.78
N ALA A 148 9.93 -8.63 -15.84
CA ALA A 148 10.72 -9.85 -15.75
C ALA A 148 11.83 -9.91 -16.80
N ARG A 149 11.53 -9.61 -18.07
CA ARG A 149 12.53 -9.57 -19.16
C ARG A 149 13.61 -8.51 -18.94
N ALA A 150 13.25 -7.39 -18.32
CA ALA A 150 14.20 -6.30 -18.03
C ALA A 150 15.18 -6.68 -16.92
N VAL A 151 14.73 -7.40 -15.89
CA VAL A 151 15.51 -7.57 -14.64
C VAL A 151 16.07 -8.97 -14.42
N ILE A 152 15.53 -10.01 -15.05
CA ILE A 152 16.00 -11.40 -14.85
C ILE A 152 17.19 -11.70 -15.75
N GLY A 153 18.31 -12.18 -15.21
CA GLY A 153 19.48 -12.61 -16.01
C GLY A 153 19.32 -14.00 -16.65
N PRO A 154 20.20 -14.40 -17.59
CA PRO A 154 20.31 -15.78 -18.04
C PRO A 154 20.81 -16.63 -16.85
N ALA A 155 19.88 -17.33 -16.19
CA ALA A 155 20.09 -17.93 -14.88
C ALA A 155 21.21 -19.01 -14.87
N PRO A 156 22.05 -19.11 -13.83
CA PRO A 156 22.30 -20.41 -13.23
C PRO A 156 21.03 -20.82 -12.46
N SER A 157 20.64 -22.10 -12.52
CA SER A 157 19.64 -22.70 -11.62
C SER A 157 19.95 -22.30 -10.16
N TRP A 158 19.04 -22.21 -9.20
CA TRP A 158 18.11 -23.24 -8.71
C TRP A 158 17.01 -22.61 -7.84
N ALA A 159 15.89 -23.33 -7.76
CA ALA A 159 14.64 -22.98 -7.09
C ALA A 159 14.82 -22.30 -5.71
N GLY A 160 14.24 -21.11 -5.53
CA GLY A 160 13.97 -20.57 -4.21
C GLY A 160 13.87 -19.05 -4.14
N ASN A 161 14.91 -18.33 -4.58
CA ASN A 161 15.02 -16.89 -4.34
C ASN A 161 15.01 -16.06 -5.64
N PRO A 162 13.92 -15.36 -5.97
CA PRO A 162 13.84 -14.54 -7.17
C PRO A 162 14.80 -13.34 -7.19
N PHE A 163 15.30 -12.90 -6.02
CA PHE A 163 16.31 -11.83 -5.95
C PHE A 163 17.68 -12.29 -6.44
N ALA A 164 18.00 -13.59 -6.36
CA ALA A 164 19.24 -14.15 -6.89
C ALA A 164 19.25 -14.19 -8.42
N ALA A 165 18.07 -14.18 -9.06
CA ALA A 165 17.92 -14.21 -10.51
C ALA A 165 18.02 -12.82 -11.15
N LEU A 166 18.11 -11.75 -10.35
CA LEU A 166 18.23 -10.40 -10.87
C LEU A 166 19.62 -10.20 -11.51
N ARG A 167 19.65 -9.71 -12.76
CA ARG A 167 20.90 -9.27 -13.40
C ARG A 167 21.46 -8.02 -12.67
N PRO A 168 22.73 -7.67 -12.81
CA PRO A 168 23.24 -6.39 -12.30
C PRO A 168 22.42 -5.20 -12.80
N PHE A 169 22.14 -4.21 -11.95
CA PHE A 169 21.29 -3.07 -12.30
C PHE A 169 21.74 -2.36 -13.58
N ASP A 170 23.05 -2.18 -13.78
CA ASP A 170 23.59 -1.46 -14.94
C ASP A 170 23.20 -2.15 -16.27
N GLN A 171 22.97 -3.47 -16.25
CA GLN A 171 22.49 -4.23 -17.41
C GLN A 171 20.97 -4.15 -17.58
N ALA A 172 20.21 -3.93 -16.48
CA ALA A 172 18.76 -3.80 -16.51
C ALA A 172 18.29 -2.36 -16.79
N ALA A 173 19.10 -1.35 -16.43
CA ALA A 173 18.73 0.06 -16.45
C ALA A 173 18.21 0.55 -17.81
N PRO A 174 18.79 0.19 -18.97
CA PRO A 174 18.25 0.61 -20.27
C PRO A 174 16.82 0.12 -20.52
N ALA A 175 16.54 -1.14 -20.20
CA ALA A 175 15.21 -1.72 -20.35
C ALA A 175 14.22 -1.11 -19.34
N LEU A 176 14.63 -0.93 -18.08
CA LEU A 176 13.81 -0.27 -17.06
C LEU A 176 13.48 1.17 -17.45
N LYS A 177 14.39 1.90 -18.10
CA LYS A 177 14.14 3.24 -18.63
C LYS A 177 13.06 3.22 -19.72
N GLN A 178 13.09 2.23 -20.61
CA GLN A 178 12.04 2.06 -21.63
C GLN A 178 10.68 1.76 -20.98
N LEU A 179 10.64 0.90 -19.96
CA LEU A 179 9.43 0.61 -19.20
C LEU A 179 8.88 1.83 -18.47
N ALA A 180 9.75 2.67 -17.90
CA ALA A 180 9.34 3.91 -17.25
C ALA A 180 8.78 4.94 -18.24
N ALA A 181 9.34 5.00 -19.45
CA ALA A 181 8.82 5.85 -20.53
C ALA A 181 7.46 5.33 -21.04
N ALA A 182 7.29 4.00 -21.11
CA ALA A 182 6.05 3.33 -21.46
C ALA A 182 5.01 3.31 -20.33
N ARG A 183 5.38 3.74 -19.11
CA ARG A 183 4.54 3.76 -17.91
C ARG A 183 4.04 2.37 -17.51
N GLU A 184 4.92 1.39 -17.56
CA GLU A 184 4.56 0.03 -17.20
C GLU A 184 4.22 -0.08 -15.69
N PRO A 185 2.98 -0.42 -15.30
CA PRO A 185 2.54 -0.39 -13.89
C PRO A 185 3.35 -1.33 -12.98
N GLY A 186 3.86 -2.42 -13.53
CA GLY A 186 4.70 -3.37 -12.82
C GLY A 186 6.01 -2.77 -12.31
N LEU A 187 6.52 -1.71 -12.96
CA LEU A 187 7.79 -1.09 -12.58
C LEU A 187 7.72 -0.38 -11.22
N GLU A 188 6.59 0.24 -10.90
CA GLU A 188 6.41 0.89 -9.59
C GLU A 188 6.33 -0.13 -8.46
N ARG A 189 5.59 -1.23 -8.69
CA ARG A 189 5.54 -2.33 -7.72
C ARG A 189 6.92 -2.94 -7.54
N PHE A 190 7.67 -3.13 -8.63
CA PHE A 190 9.06 -3.59 -8.57
C PHE A 190 9.92 -2.66 -7.71
N SER A 191 9.85 -1.34 -7.96
CA SER A 191 10.59 -0.35 -7.19
C SER A 191 10.27 -0.37 -5.70
N ARG A 192 8.99 -0.59 -5.32
CA ARG A 192 8.59 -0.72 -3.91
C ARG A 192 9.17 -1.97 -3.27
N ILE A 193 9.03 -3.13 -3.92
CA ILE A 193 9.56 -4.40 -3.40
C ILE A 193 11.07 -4.31 -3.18
N MET A 194 11.82 -3.69 -4.11
CA MET A 194 13.27 -3.51 -3.96
C MET A 194 13.64 -2.61 -2.78
N ARG A 195 12.87 -1.53 -2.56
CA ARG A 195 13.04 -0.67 -1.37
C ARG A 195 12.75 -1.42 -0.08
N ASP A 196 11.65 -2.15 -0.03
CA ASP A 196 11.26 -2.91 1.16
C ASP A 196 12.31 -4.00 1.46
N ALA A 197 12.94 -4.57 0.43
CA ALA A 197 14.08 -5.49 0.55
C ALA A 197 15.36 -4.80 1.03
N GLU A 198 15.63 -3.56 0.59
CA GLU A 198 16.74 -2.74 1.11
C GLU A 198 16.57 -2.43 2.61
N LEU A 199 15.35 -2.12 3.04
CA LEU A 199 15.01 -1.82 4.43
C LEU A 199 15.00 -3.05 5.34
N SER A 200 14.83 -4.24 4.77
CA SER A 200 14.79 -5.49 5.51
C SER A 200 15.95 -6.38 5.09
N PRO A 201 17.11 -6.36 5.75
CA PRO A 201 18.31 -7.07 5.28
C PRO A 201 18.19 -8.61 5.25
N ARG A 202 17.07 -9.20 5.72
CA ARG A 202 16.87 -10.65 5.84
C ARG A 202 15.48 -11.08 5.38
N SER A 203 15.38 -12.30 4.86
CA SER A 203 14.10 -12.92 4.54
C SER A 203 13.47 -13.59 5.77
N PRO A 204 12.17 -13.40 6.04
CA PRO A 204 11.45 -14.15 7.07
C PRO A 204 11.14 -15.62 6.70
N SER A 205 11.20 -15.98 5.41
CA SER A 205 10.77 -17.29 4.89
C SER A 205 11.88 -18.36 4.87
N ALA A 206 13.15 -17.94 4.86
CA ALA A 206 14.29 -18.85 4.90
C ALA A 206 14.81 -18.93 6.35
N GLY A 207 14.70 -20.11 6.98
CA GLY A 207 15.10 -20.35 8.37
C GLY A 207 16.55 -20.01 8.73
N GLU A 208 17.38 -19.64 7.75
CA GLU A 208 18.69 -19.04 7.95
C GLU A 208 18.90 -17.88 6.96
N ALA A 209 19.53 -16.82 7.47
CA ALA A 209 19.69 -15.51 6.88
C ALA A 209 20.44 -15.53 5.54
N THR A 210 19.74 -15.76 4.44
CA THR A 210 20.20 -15.26 3.14
C THR A 210 19.85 -13.78 3.07
N PRO A 211 20.83 -12.87 3.11
CA PRO A 211 20.53 -11.48 2.88
C PRO A 211 19.89 -11.34 1.52
N TRP A 212 18.89 -10.47 1.38
CA TRP A 212 18.56 -9.93 0.07
C TRP A 212 19.85 -9.23 -0.38
N ASN A 213 20.57 -9.93 -1.24
CA ASN A 213 21.87 -9.60 -1.78
C ASN A 213 22.03 -8.09 -2.10
N LYS A 214 23.28 -7.60 -2.27
CA LYS A 214 23.61 -6.25 -2.78
C LYS A 214 22.69 -5.71 -3.92
N PRO A 215 22.21 -6.53 -4.87
CA PRO A 215 21.23 -6.13 -5.87
C PRO A 215 20.03 -5.33 -5.35
N ALA A 216 19.46 -5.65 -4.18
CA ALA A 216 18.25 -4.96 -3.70
C ALA A 216 18.47 -3.44 -3.52
N ALA A 217 19.60 -3.04 -2.95
CA ALA A 217 19.93 -1.62 -2.74
C ALA A 217 20.19 -0.88 -4.07
N ASP A 218 20.95 -1.51 -4.98
CA ASP A 218 21.23 -0.98 -6.32
C ASP A 218 19.93 -0.79 -7.12
N TYR A 219 19.05 -1.80 -7.12
CA TYR A 219 17.75 -1.73 -7.79
C TYR A 219 16.80 -0.75 -7.13
N SER A 220 16.80 -0.67 -5.80
CA SER A 220 15.96 0.26 -5.05
C SER A 220 16.29 1.71 -5.41
N THR A 221 17.56 2.11 -5.34
CA THR A 221 17.98 3.47 -5.69
C THR A 221 17.91 3.71 -7.20
N GLY A 222 18.40 2.74 -7.98
CA GLY A 222 18.44 2.79 -9.44
C GLY A 222 17.05 2.96 -10.07
N THR A 223 16.08 2.12 -9.68
CA THR A 223 14.72 2.19 -10.23
C THR A 223 14.01 3.48 -9.84
N ARG A 224 14.20 3.96 -8.60
CA ARG A 224 13.68 5.27 -8.16
C ARG A 224 14.28 6.42 -8.98
N SER A 225 15.56 6.38 -9.29
CA SER A 225 16.20 7.39 -10.16
C SER A 225 15.64 7.37 -11.59
N ILE A 226 15.31 6.19 -12.12
CA ILE A 226 14.68 6.04 -13.45
C ILE A 226 13.27 6.63 -13.44
N LEU A 227 12.45 6.33 -12.41
CA LEU A 227 11.11 6.87 -12.29
C LEU A 227 11.13 8.39 -12.14
N LEU A 228 12.04 8.92 -11.31
CA LEU A 228 12.27 10.35 -11.15
C LEU A 228 12.67 11.02 -12.47
N ASN A 229 13.59 10.40 -13.23
CA ASN A 229 14.01 10.89 -14.54
C ASN A 229 12.86 10.90 -15.56
N SER A 230 12.00 9.88 -15.55
CA SER A 230 10.80 9.82 -16.40
C SER A 230 9.82 10.95 -16.07
N ALA A 231 9.54 11.17 -14.77
CA ALA A 231 8.67 12.28 -14.35
C ALA A 231 9.27 13.65 -14.66
N ALA A 232 10.57 13.85 -14.42
CA ALA A 232 11.28 15.08 -14.79
C ALA A 232 11.22 15.33 -16.30
N THR A 233 11.36 14.28 -17.12
CA THR A 233 11.25 14.39 -18.59
C THR A 233 9.87 14.87 -19.00
N ARG A 234 8.82 14.35 -18.37
CA ARG A 234 7.43 14.77 -18.62
C ARG A 234 7.17 16.22 -18.21
N SER A 235 7.75 16.66 -17.11
CA SER A 235 7.57 18.00 -16.59
C SER A 235 8.42 19.03 -17.32
N LEU A 236 9.72 18.79 -17.47
CA LEU A 236 10.71 19.79 -17.87
C LEU A 236 11.31 19.54 -19.26
N GLY A 237 10.98 18.43 -19.92
CA GLY A 237 11.62 17.98 -21.15
C GLY A 237 12.90 17.15 -20.91
N ALA A 238 13.37 16.48 -21.96
CA ALA A 238 14.46 15.50 -21.88
C ALA A 238 15.81 16.14 -21.49
N ASP A 239 16.13 17.32 -22.00
CA ASP A 239 17.43 17.96 -21.73
C ASP A 239 17.57 18.40 -20.28
N ALA A 240 16.48 18.90 -19.70
CA ALA A 240 16.42 19.28 -18.29
C ALA A 240 16.46 18.04 -17.38
N SER A 241 15.76 16.95 -17.74
CA SER A 241 15.75 15.73 -16.94
C SER A 241 17.11 15.04 -16.88
N ILE A 242 17.85 14.97 -17.99
CA ILE A 242 19.19 14.38 -18.03
C ILE A 242 20.14 15.11 -17.07
N LYS A 243 20.06 16.45 -17.02
CA LYS A 243 20.92 17.27 -16.14
C LYS A 243 20.51 17.18 -14.67
N LEU A 244 19.21 17.24 -14.38
CA LEU A 244 18.70 17.36 -13.01
C LEU A 244 18.54 16.00 -12.32
N THR A 245 18.33 14.94 -13.09
CA THR A 245 17.94 13.62 -12.58
C THR A 245 18.72 12.51 -13.28
N PRO A 246 20.07 12.49 -13.16
CA PRO A 246 20.86 11.41 -13.72
C PRO A 246 20.45 10.06 -13.11
N ILE A 247 20.40 9.02 -13.94
CA ILE A 247 20.16 7.65 -13.49
C ILE A 247 21.36 7.21 -12.65
N THR A 248 21.12 6.78 -11.41
CA THR A 248 22.16 6.54 -10.42
C THR A 248 21.78 5.45 -9.42
N LYS A 249 22.79 4.74 -8.92
CA LYS A 249 22.66 3.82 -7.78
C LYS A 249 23.08 4.50 -6.45
N ASP A 250 23.60 5.72 -6.50
CA ASP A 250 24.03 6.48 -5.33
C ASP A 250 22.86 7.23 -4.68
N PRO A 251 22.50 6.92 -3.41
CA PRO A 251 21.39 7.55 -2.72
C PRO A 251 21.55 9.07 -2.57
N LEU A 252 22.77 9.57 -2.42
CA LEU A 252 23.03 11.00 -2.28
C LEU A 252 22.73 11.76 -3.59
N THR A 253 23.14 11.20 -4.72
CA THR A 253 22.83 11.75 -6.05
C THR A 253 21.33 11.72 -6.31
N LEU A 254 20.63 10.64 -5.96
CA LEU A 254 19.16 10.58 -6.05
C LEU A 254 18.51 11.68 -5.19
N TYR A 255 18.96 11.86 -3.96
CA TYR A 255 18.45 12.92 -3.08
C TYR A 255 18.66 14.32 -3.68
N LYS A 256 19.88 14.64 -4.13
CA LYS A 256 20.19 15.92 -4.80
C LYS A 256 19.31 16.15 -6.03
N SER A 257 19.06 15.09 -6.80
CA SER A 257 18.19 15.13 -7.97
C SER A 257 16.75 15.50 -7.62
N ARG A 258 16.22 14.97 -6.50
CA ARG A 258 14.87 15.31 -6.00
C ARG A 258 14.78 16.77 -5.60
N VAL A 259 15.75 17.26 -4.81
CA VAL A 259 15.79 18.66 -4.36
C VAL A 259 15.91 19.61 -5.56
N GLY A 260 16.80 19.30 -6.50
CA GLY A 260 16.99 20.07 -7.73
C GLY A 260 15.71 20.12 -8.57
N LEU A 261 15.08 18.97 -8.81
CA LEU A 261 13.82 18.90 -9.55
C LEU A 261 12.70 19.69 -8.85
N ALA A 262 12.57 19.58 -7.54
CA ALA A 262 11.56 20.32 -6.77
C ALA A 262 11.76 21.85 -6.90
N SER A 263 13.02 22.31 -6.85
CA SER A 263 13.36 23.72 -7.05
C SER A 263 13.05 24.20 -8.48
N GLU A 264 13.33 23.39 -9.50
CA GLU A 264 13.03 23.75 -10.89
C GLU A 264 11.53 23.75 -11.19
N LEU A 265 10.77 22.80 -10.63
CA LEU A 265 9.31 22.82 -10.73
C LEU A 265 8.71 24.08 -10.09
N GLN A 266 9.29 24.58 -8.98
CA GLN A 266 8.82 25.83 -8.35
C GLN A 266 8.95 27.05 -9.26
N LYS A 267 10.00 27.09 -10.10
CA LYS A 267 10.28 28.21 -11.00
C LYS A 267 9.37 28.23 -12.23
N LYS A 268 8.60 27.16 -12.50
CA LYS A 268 7.68 27.12 -13.64
C LYS A 268 6.58 28.18 -13.49
N PRO A 269 6.37 29.05 -14.49
CA PRO A 269 5.33 30.07 -14.46
C PRO A 269 3.93 29.46 -14.52
N THR A 270 3.77 28.36 -15.27
CA THR A 270 2.52 27.61 -15.38
C THR A 270 2.80 26.14 -15.04
N LYS A 271 2.09 25.62 -14.05
CA LYS A 271 2.21 24.23 -13.59
C LYS A 271 1.00 23.44 -14.06
N SER A 272 1.25 22.35 -14.78
CA SER A 272 0.21 21.35 -15.00
C SER A 272 -0.18 20.71 -13.66
N PRO A 273 -1.36 20.08 -13.52
CA PRO A 273 -1.68 19.47 -12.24
C PRO A 273 -0.80 18.22 -11.97
N PHE A 274 -0.14 17.66 -13.00
CA PHE A 274 0.95 16.69 -12.81
C PHE A 274 2.18 17.33 -12.16
N ASP A 275 2.58 18.52 -12.61
CA ASP A 275 3.70 19.26 -12.00
C ASP A 275 3.42 19.58 -10.52
N LEU A 276 2.18 19.98 -10.20
CA LEU A 276 1.74 20.26 -8.83
C LEU A 276 1.79 19.01 -7.94
N ALA A 277 1.30 17.88 -8.44
CA ALA A 277 1.32 16.63 -7.70
C ALA A 277 2.74 16.09 -7.51
N LEU A 278 3.58 16.15 -8.56
CA LEU A 278 4.98 15.77 -8.50
C LEU A 278 5.75 16.65 -7.50
N GLU A 279 5.51 17.96 -7.51
CA GLU A 279 6.11 18.90 -6.57
C GLU A 279 5.66 18.63 -5.12
N ALA A 280 4.37 18.42 -4.89
CA ALA A 280 3.83 18.10 -3.57
C ALA A 280 4.46 16.81 -3.02
N GLU A 281 4.58 15.78 -3.84
CA GLU A 281 5.17 14.52 -3.42
C GLU A 281 6.69 14.64 -3.18
N LEU A 282 7.42 15.38 -4.03
CA LEU A 282 8.83 15.70 -3.81
C LEU A 282 9.05 16.42 -2.48
N ARG A 283 8.17 17.37 -2.13
CA ARG A 283 8.23 18.09 -0.85
C ARG A 283 7.92 17.20 0.34
N ARG A 284 6.88 16.35 0.25
CA ARG A 284 6.50 15.42 1.33
C ARG A 284 7.66 14.51 1.76
N THR A 285 8.49 14.15 0.79
CA THR A 285 9.51 13.13 0.92
C THR A 285 10.93 13.68 1.02
N THR A 286 11.09 15.00 1.03
CA THR A 286 12.35 15.69 1.29
C THR A 286 12.33 16.20 2.73
N PRO A 287 13.01 15.55 3.69
CA PRO A 287 13.01 16.01 5.07
C PRO A 287 13.57 17.43 5.17
N SER A 288 12.93 18.26 6.01
CA SER A 288 13.32 19.66 6.25
C SER A 288 14.64 19.79 7.01
N THR A 289 15.09 18.73 7.69
CA THR A 289 16.34 18.69 8.46
C THR A 289 16.96 17.27 8.45
N THR A 290 18.08 17.11 7.74
CA THR A 290 19.16 16.09 7.90
C THR A 290 18.95 14.60 7.55
N THR A 291 19.96 14.05 6.87
CA THR A 291 20.28 12.69 6.39
C THR A 291 19.39 12.00 5.34
N ALA A 292 19.96 11.83 4.13
CA ALA A 292 19.40 11.15 2.96
C ALA A 292 18.95 9.68 3.18
N LYS A 293 19.26 9.08 4.34
CA LYS A 293 18.85 7.71 4.69
C LYS A 293 17.35 7.59 5.03
N GLU A 294 16.68 8.68 5.39
CA GLU A 294 15.28 8.66 5.87
C GLU A 294 14.26 9.17 4.84
N ALA A 295 14.68 9.47 3.60
CA ALA A 295 13.76 9.99 2.59
C ALA A 295 12.72 8.92 2.17
N GLU A 296 11.47 9.14 2.54
CA GLU A 296 10.31 8.34 2.14
C GLU A 296 10.20 8.22 0.60
N PRO A 297 9.58 7.13 0.08
CA PRO A 297 9.45 6.96 -1.35
C PRO A 297 8.41 7.96 -1.85
N MET A 298 8.62 8.47 -3.05
CA MET A 298 7.60 9.20 -3.76
C MET A 298 6.42 8.25 -4.02
N ASP A 299 5.25 8.54 -3.47
CA ASP A 299 4.00 7.81 -3.72
C ASP A 299 3.44 8.23 -5.08
N TRP A 300 3.90 7.56 -6.14
CA TRP A 300 3.45 7.81 -7.50
C TRP A 300 1.93 7.65 -7.68
N ARG A 301 1.25 6.89 -6.81
CA ARG A 301 -0.22 6.78 -6.85
C ARG A 301 -0.93 8.04 -6.38
N ALA A 302 -0.30 8.86 -5.52
CA ALA A 302 -0.82 10.19 -5.22
C ALA A 302 -0.75 11.11 -6.47
N ILE A 303 0.32 10.97 -7.26
CA ILE A 303 0.51 11.71 -8.52
C ILE A 303 -0.50 11.26 -9.60
N GLU A 304 -0.81 9.97 -9.67
CA GLU A 304 -1.81 9.43 -10.60
C GLU A 304 -3.26 9.71 -10.16
N ARG A 305 -3.58 9.69 -8.85
CA ARG A 305 -4.94 10.03 -8.36
C ARG A 305 -5.32 11.48 -8.63
N ALA A 306 -4.35 12.40 -8.69
CA ALA A 306 -4.57 13.79 -9.10
C ALA A 306 -4.96 13.94 -10.58
N HIS A 307 -4.89 12.87 -11.38
CA HIS A 307 -5.32 12.81 -12.78
C HIS A 307 -5.87 11.42 -13.11
N PRO A 308 -7.18 11.14 -12.94
CA PRO A 308 -7.73 9.88 -13.36
C PRO A 308 -7.47 9.71 -14.86
N TYR A 309 -6.64 8.74 -15.21
CA TYR A 309 -6.63 8.21 -16.56
C TYR A 309 -8.05 7.76 -16.85
N LYS A 310 -8.74 8.43 -17.78
CA LYS A 310 -9.90 7.83 -18.45
C LYS A 310 -9.35 6.65 -19.25
N ILE A 311 -9.19 5.51 -18.60
CA ILE A 311 -9.12 4.23 -19.30
C ILE A 311 -10.52 4.07 -19.88
N ALA A 312 -10.68 4.37 -21.17
CA ALA A 312 -11.88 3.98 -21.88
C ALA A 312 -12.06 2.47 -21.65
N PRO A 313 -13.25 1.99 -21.28
CA PRO A 313 -13.46 0.57 -21.13
C PRO A 313 -13.06 -0.10 -22.44
N ALA A 314 -12.19 -1.11 -22.33
CA ALA A 314 -11.80 -1.92 -23.47
C ALA A 314 -13.09 -2.36 -24.18
N ALA A 315 -13.22 -1.99 -25.45
CA ALA A 315 -14.26 -2.54 -26.31
C ALA A 315 -14.14 -4.07 -26.21
N LYS A 316 -15.18 -4.72 -25.69
CA LYS A 316 -15.26 -6.18 -25.78
C LYS A 316 -15.28 -6.56 -27.26
N PRO A 317 -14.59 -7.65 -27.65
CA PRO A 317 -14.71 -8.19 -29.00
C PRO A 317 -16.16 -8.55 -29.33
#